data_AF-A0A7U6REG0-F1
#
_entry.id   AF-A0A7U6REG0-F1
#
_cell.length_a   1.000
_cell.length_b   1.000
_cell.length_c   1.000
_cell.angle_alpha   90.00
_cell.angle_beta   90.00
_cell.angle_gamma   90.00
#
_symmetry.space_group_name_H-M   'P 1'
#
loop_
_entity.id
_entity.type
_entity.pdbx_description
1 polymer ?
#
loop_
_entity_poly.entity_id
_entity_poly.type
_entity_poly.pdbx_seq_one_letter_code
_entity_poly.pdbx_strand_id
1 'polypeptide(L)'
;MHPNISETLRTSLISLGLPPERIGTFDHHSSIELNFKTISPIIITIKNDMTWIWSKLEDLNSINISFHAEKLLDLLQHALPGVLTGQAVLGKANNGYEIKALLAEECIESPDTLRLALNEFYSLIMSVHKALNH
;
A
#
# COMPACT_ATOMS: atom_id res chain seq x y z
N MET A 1 -13.13 -17.03 -14.65
CA MET A 1 -13.66 -16.81 -13.29
C MET A 1 -12.62 -15.94 -12.61
N HIS A 2 -12.86 -14.64 -12.48
CA HIS A 2 -11.85 -13.75 -11.90
C HIS A 2 -11.65 -14.14 -10.42
N PRO A 3 -10.41 -14.35 -9.96
CA PRO A 3 -10.14 -14.57 -8.54
C PRO A 3 -10.73 -13.39 -7.78
N ASN A 4 -11.55 -13.70 -6.77
CA ASN A 4 -12.23 -12.68 -5.99
C ASN A 4 -11.20 -12.08 -5.02
N ILE A 5 -10.45 -11.07 -5.47
CA ILE A 5 -9.50 -10.31 -4.64
C ILE A 5 -10.10 -9.91 -3.29
N SER A 6 -11.42 -9.62 -3.24
CA SER A 6 -12.14 -9.37 -2.00
C SER A 6 -12.02 -10.50 -0.98
N GLU A 7 -12.09 -11.75 -1.44
CA GLU A 7 -11.96 -12.95 -0.61
C GLU A 7 -10.52 -13.21 -0.21
N THR A 8 -9.57 -13.09 -1.16
CA THR A 8 -8.14 -13.21 -0.87
C THR A 8 -7.70 -12.18 0.17
N LEU A 9 -8.12 -10.93 -0.01
CA LEU A 9 -7.80 -9.84 0.89
C LEU A 9 -8.48 -10.01 2.25
N ARG A 10 -9.76 -10.39 2.29
CA ARG A 10 -10.45 -10.70 3.54
C ARG A 10 -9.70 -11.78 4.33
N THR A 11 -9.30 -12.86 3.67
CA THR A 11 -8.53 -13.95 4.28
C THR A 11 -7.17 -13.45 4.79
N SER A 12 -6.48 -12.64 3.98
CA SER A 12 -5.20 -12.03 4.35
C SER A 12 -5.34 -11.13 5.58
N LEU A 13 -6.34 -10.27 5.64
CA LEU A 13 -6.58 -9.36 6.76
C LEU A 13 -6.96 -10.12 8.04
N ILE A 14 -7.79 -11.15 7.94
CA ILE A 14 -8.11 -12.03 9.10
C ILE A 14 -6.84 -12.69 9.62
N SER A 15 -5.98 -13.18 8.74
CA SER A 15 -4.70 -13.80 9.15
C SER A 15 -3.71 -12.80 9.76
N LEU A 16 -3.84 -11.50 9.45
CA LEU A 16 -3.13 -10.41 10.12
C LEU A 16 -3.74 -10.02 11.48
N GLY A 17 -4.79 -10.71 11.92
CA GLY A 17 -5.46 -10.47 13.20
C GLY A 17 -6.54 -9.39 13.15
N LEU A 18 -6.99 -8.96 11.96
CA LEU A 18 -8.13 -8.05 11.88
C LEU A 18 -9.44 -8.80 12.17
N PRO A 19 -10.30 -8.29 13.08
CA PRO A 19 -11.61 -8.88 13.33
C PRO A 19 -12.46 -8.87 12.04
N PRO A 20 -13.11 -9.97 11.66
CA PRO A 20 -13.95 -10.04 10.47
C PRO A 20 -15.03 -8.96 10.42
N GLU A 21 -15.51 -8.49 11.57
CA GLU A 21 -16.57 -7.49 11.71
C GLU A 21 -16.09 -6.08 11.32
N ARG A 22 -14.76 -5.86 11.30
CA ARG A 22 -14.14 -4.62 10.85
C ARG A 22 -13.80 -4.63 9.36
N ILE A 23 -14.01 -5.76 8.68
CA ILE A 23 -13.75 -5.95 7.26
C ILE A 23 -15.09 -5.77 6.54
N GLY A 24 -15.29 -4.60 5.95
CA GLY A 24 -16.50 -4.28 5.18
C GLY A 24 -16.67 -5.14 3.92
N THR A 25 -17.81 -5.00 3.25
CA THR A 25 -18.03 -5.58 1.93
C THR A 25 -17.15 -4.91 0.88
N PHE A 26 -16.48 -5.72 0.07
CA PHE A 26 -15.60 -5.30 -1.00
C PHE A 26 -16.23 -5.64 -2.34
N ASP A 27 -16.53 -4.63 -3.15
CA ASP A 27 -16.89 -4.79 -4.56
C ASP A 27 -15.79 -4.18 -5.46
N HIS A 28 -15.84 -4.47 -6.76
CA HIS A 28 -14.83 -3.99 -7.72
C HIS A 28 -14.76 -2.46 -7.86
N HIS A 29 -15.69 -1.71 -7.25
CA HIS A 29 -15.76 -0.26 -7.32
C HIS A 29 -15.34 0.43 -6.03
N SER A 30 -15.15 -0.33 -4.94
CA SER A 30 -14.84 0.20 -3.61
C SER A 30 -13.36 0.08 -3.30
N SER A 31 -12.77 1.18 -2.83
CA SER A 31 -11.44 1.20 -2.23
C SER A 31 -11.48 0.64 -0.81
N ILE A 32 -10.39 -0.02 -0.41
CA ILE A 32 -10.27 -0.64 0.92
C ILE A 32 -9.26 0.15 1.71
N GLU A 33 -9.65 0.60 2.89
CA GLU A 33 -8.85 1.51 3.69
C GLU A 33 -8.46 0.87 5.03
N LEU A 34 -7.16 0.64 5.20
CA LEU A 34 -6.56 0.15 6.43
C LEU A 34 -6.10 1.35 7.25
N ASN A 35 -6.80 1.62 8.34
CA ASN A 35 -6.55 2.76 9.22
C ASN A 35 -5.55 2.40 10.33
N PHE A 36 -4.55 3.26 10.51
CA PHE A 36 -3.51 3.12 11.53
C PHE A 36 -3.48 4.34 12.44
N LYS A 37 -2.89 4.21 13.63
CA LYS A 37 -2.82 5.31 14.61
C LYS A 37 -1.76 6.36 14.28
N THR A 38 -0.68 5.95 13.59
CA THR A 38 0.55 6.74 13.47
C THR A 38 0.90 7.14 12.04
N ILE A 39 0.37 6.43 11.05
CA ILE A 39 0.63 6.66 9.62
C ILE A 39 -0.69 6.92 8.90
N SER A 40 -0.60 7.61 7.76
CA SER A 40 -1.74 7.72 6.85
C SER A 40 -2.26 6.34 6.46
N PRO A 41 -3.56 6.23 6.16
CA PRO A 41 -4.17 4.96 5.79
C PRO A 41 -3.46 4.29 4.62
N ILE A 42 -3.40 2.96 4.64
CA ILE A 42 -2.99 2.16 3.49
C ILE A 42 -4.26 1.77 2.74
N ILE A 43 -4.29 2.11 1.46
CA ILE A 43 -5.46 1.96 0.61
C ILE A 43 -5.16 0.94 -0.47
N ILE A 44 -6.09 0.02 -0.68
CA ILE A 44 -6.05 -0.96 -1.76
C ILE A 44 -7.17 -0.60 -2.74
N THR A 45 -6.84 -0.45 -4.01
CA THR A 45 -7.80 -0.12 -5.07
C THR A 45 -7.63 -1.00 -6.29
N ILE A 46 -8.73 -1.24 -6.99
CA ILE A 46 -8.71 -1.87 -8.31
C ILE A 46 -8.98 -0.76 -9.33
N LYS A 47 -8.07 -0.58 -10.28
CA LYS A 47 -8.21 0.42 -11.34
C LYS A 47 -7.72 -0.16 -12.65
N ASN A 48 -8.57 -0.18 -13.67
CA ASN A 48 -8.27 -0.78 -14.98
C ASN A 48 -7.79 -2.24 -14.82
N ASP A 49 -8.53 -3.03 -14.03
CA ASP A 49 -8.24 -4.44 -13.72
C ASP A 49 -6.89 -4.71 -13.03
N MET A 50 -6.23 -3.64 -12.55
CA MET A 50 -4.98 -3.71 -11.83
C MET A 50 -5.19 -3.36 -10.35
N THR A 51 -4.61 -4.17 -9.46
CA THR A 51 -4.68 -3.93 -8.02
C THR A 51 -3.50 -3.09 -7.55
N TRP A 52 -3.81 -1.95 -6.94
CA TRP A 52 -2.84 -1.02 -6.37
C TRP A 52 -2.91 -1.04 -4.86
N ILE A 53 -1.75 -0.95 -4.22
CA ILE A 53 -1.62 -0.57 -2.82
C ILE A 53 -0.94 0.79 -2.74
N TRP A 54 -1.46 1.70 -1.92
CA TRP A 54 -0.91 3.05 -1.81
C TRP A 54 -1.20 3.70 -0.46
N SER A 55 -0.43 4.73 -0.13
CA SER A 55 -0.69 5.59 1.03
C SER A 55 -0.25 7.01 0.72
N LYS A 56 -1.02 7.98 1.21
CA LYS A 56 -0.68 9.39 1.08
C LYS A 56 0.47 9.74 2.02
N LEU A 57 1.34 10.66 1.60
CA LEU A 57 2.39 11.24 2.45
C LEU A 57 1.95 12.64 2.89
N GLU A 58 1.25 12.74 4.01
CA GLU A 58 0.70 14.01 4.52
C GLU A 58 1.78 15.05 4.85
N ASP A 59 2.93 14.60 5.34
CA ASP A 59 4.05 15.46 5.74
C ASP A 59 4.94 15.86 4.54
N LEU A 60 4.70 15.31 3.34
CA LEU A 60 5.48 15.61 2.14
C LEU A 60 4.70 16.55 1.21
N ASN A 61 5.35 17.65 0.82
CA ASN A 61 4.79 18.64 -0.08
C ASN A 61 5.85 19.21 -1.03
N SER A 62 5.44 20.09 -1.93
CA SER A 62 6.33 20.63 -2.97
C SER A 62 7.48 21.48 -2.43
N ILE A 63 7.38 21.96 -1.19
CA ILE A 63 8.37 22.83 -0.57
C ILE A 63 9.49 21.98 0.08
N ASN A 64 9.15 20.83 0.67
CA ASN A 64 10.11 20.00 1.42
C ASN A 64 10.57 18.73 0.68
N ILE A 65 10.00 18.37 -0.48
CA ILE A 65 10.38 17.14 -1.19
C ILE A 65 11.87 17.05 -1.51
N SER A 66 12.52 18.15 -1.89
CA SER A 66 13.95 18.17 -2.18
C SER A 66 14.79 17.87 -0.94
N PHE A 67 14.34 18.29 0.24
CA PHE A 67 15.01 18.03 1.50
C PHE A 67 14.99 16.54 1.89
N HIS A 68 13.91 15.83 1.55
CA HIS A 68 13.76 14.40 1.86
C HIS A 68 14.15 13.47 0.70
N ALA A 69 14.55 14.01 -0.45
CA ALA A 69 14.74 13.24 -1.68
C ALA A 69 15.73 12.08 -1.55
N GLU A 70 16.89 12.32 -0.90
CA GLU A 70 17.91 11.30 -0.69
C GLU A 70 17.38 10.14 0.17
N LYS A 71 16.79 10.45 1.33
CA LYS A 71 16.20 9.43 2.22
C LYS A 71 15.08 8.65 1.55
N LEU A 72 14.23 9.34 0.78
CA LEU A 72 13.14 8.69 0.04
C LEU A 72 13.68 7.75 -1.04
N LEU A 73 14.71 8.16 -1.78
CA LEU A 73 15.33 7.32 -2.81
C LEU A 73 15.97 6.07 -2.20
N ASP A 74 16.68 6.22 -1.08
CA ASP A 74 17.30 5.10 -0.36
C ASP A 74 16.26 4.09 0.15
N LEU A 75 15.08 4.55 0.58
CA LEU A 75 14.00 3.66 1.01
C LEU A 75 13.29 2.97 -0.18
N LEU A 76 13.05 3.69 -1.27
CA LEU A 76 12.24 3.20 -2.40
C LEU A 76 13.00 2.29 -3.37
N GLN A 77 14.33 2.30 -3.34
CA GLN A 77 15.15 1.42 -4.18
C GLN A 77 15.16 -0.05 -3.72
N HIS A 78 14.57 -0.38 -2.57
CA HIS A 78 14.51 -1.75 -2.09
C HIS A 78 13.36 -2.54 -2.74
N ALA A 79 13.63 -3.81 -3.02
CA ALA A 79 12.62 -4.69 -3.58
C ALA A 79 11.43 -4.84 -2.61
N LEU A 80 10.22 -4.74 -3.13
CA LEU A 80 8.98 -4.92 -2.40
C LEU A 80 8.26 -6.19 -2.87
N PRO A 81 8.17 -7.25 -2.04
CA PRO A 81 7.55 -8.51 -2.43
C PRO A 81 6.11 -8.35 -2.92
N GLY A 82 5.73 -9.13 -3.95
CA GLY A 82 4.38 -9.12 -4.51
C GLY A 82 4.05 -7.92 -5.41
N VAL A 83 5.05 -7.08 -5.72
CA VAL A 83 4.91 -5.93 -6.62
C VAL A 83 5.38 -6.27 -8.03
N LEU A 84 4.55 -5.99 -9.04
CA LEU A 84 4.80 -6.33 -10.44
C LEU A 84 6.08 -5.70 -10.98
N THR A 85 6.38 -4.46 -10.59
CA THR A 85 7.59 -3.73 -10.99
C THR A 85 8.77 -3.96 -10.05
N GLY A 86 8.62 -4.81 -9.03
CA GLY A 86 9.63 -5.12 -8.02
C GLY A 86 9.83 -4.05 -6.94
N GLN A 87 9.38 -2.81 -7.12
CA GLN A 87 9.58 -1.70 -6.19
C GLN A 87 8.33 -0.81 -6.09
N ALA A 88 8.15 -0.16 -4.93
CA ALA A 88 7.19 0.92 -4.78
C ALA A 88 7.70 2.22 -5.44
N VAL A 89 6.79 3.11 -5.81
CA VAL A 89 7.10 4.38 -6.45
C VAL A 89 6.51 5.56 -5.68
N LEU A 90 7.24 6.67 -5.66
CA LEU A 90 6.73 7.97 -5.26
C LEU A 90 5.90 8.57 -6.40
N GLY A 91 4.62 8.84 -6.13
CA GLY A 91 3.70 9.50 -7.04
C GLY A 91 3.35 10.90 -6.57
N LYS A 92 3.03 11.79 -7.53
CA LYS A 92 2.33 13.05 -7.26
C LYS A 92 0.87 12.89 -7.63
N ALA A 93 -0.01 13.08 -6.65
CA ALA A 93 -1.46 13.07 -6.80
C ALA A 93 -2.00 14.51 -6.74
N ASN A 94 -3.31 14.68 -6.97
CA ASN A 94 -3.97 15.99 -6.93
C ASN A 94 -3.79 16.71 -5.58
N ASN A 95 -3.72 15.95 -4.48
CA ASN A 95 -3.71 16.49 -3.11
C ASN A 95 -2.38 16.25 -2.37
N GLY A 96 -1.27 16.09 -3.09
CA GLY A 96 0.06 15.91 -2.50
C GLY A 96 0.83 14.73 -3.09
N TYR A 97 1.67 14.11 -2.28
CA TYR A 97 2.46 12.94 -2.68
C TYR A 97 1.89 11.65 -2.09
N GLU A 98 2.19 10.55 -2.74
CA GLU A 98 1.78 9.20 -2.34
C GLU A 98 2.93 8.22 -2.60
N ILE A 99 3.05 7.18 -1.78
CA ILE A 99 3.76 5.96 -2.17
C ILE A 99 2.74 4.98 -2.69
N LYS A 100 3.01 4.36 -3.84
CA LYS A 100 2.14 3.35 -4.44
C LYS A 100 2.93 2.21 -5.04
N ALA A 101 2.33 1.04 -5.06
CA ALA A 101 2.88 -0.15 -5.71
C ALA A 101 1.76 -0.89 -6.45
N LEU A 102 2.10 -1.39 -7.63
CA LEU A 102 1.21 -2.22 -8.43
C LEU A 102 1.43 -3.69 -8.03
N LEU A 103 0.40 -4.35 -7.50
CA LEU A 103 0.50 -5.74 -7.10
C LEU A 103 0.48 -6.65 -8.34
N ALA A 104 1.31 -7.70 -8.31
CA ALA A 104 1.30 -8.73 -9.33
C ALA A 104 0.04 -9.60 -9.22
N GLU A 105 -0.41 -10.21 -10.33
CA GLU A 105 -1.61 -11.04 -10.33
C GLU A 105 -1.45 -12.27 -9.40
N GLU A 106 -0.27 -12.87 -9.39
CA GLU A 106 0.03 -14.02 -8.52
C GLU A 106 -0.01 -13.63 -7.03
N CYS A 107 0.25 -12.36 -6.72
CA CYS A 107 0.19 -11.83 -5.36
C CYS A 107 -1.27 -11.77 -4.87
N ILE A 108 -2.20 -11.34 -5.72
CA ILE A 108 -3.61 -11.18 -5.37
C ILE A 108 -4.41 -12.48 -5.36
N GLU A 109 -3.87 -13.54 -5.98
CA GLU A 109 -4.46 -14.89 -5.98
C GLU A 109 -4.10 -15.69 -4.72
N SER A 110 -3.10 -15.27 -3.94
CA SER A 110 -2.64 -15.99 -2.77
C SER A 110 -2.72 -15.12 -1.50
N PRO A 111 -3.50 -15.53 -0.49
CA PRO A 111 -3.57 -14.81 0.78
C PRO A 111 -2.21 -14.64 1.47
N ASP A 112 -1.32 -15.62 1.34
CA ASP A 112 0.00 -15.57 1.98
C ASP A 112 0.92 -14.53 1.33
N THR A 113 0.91 -14.45 0.00
CA THR A 113 1.70 -13.45 -0.74
C THR A 113 1.14 -12.06 -0.54
N LEU A 114 -0.19 -11.91 -0.55
CA LEU A 114 -0.85 -10.63 -0.29
C LEU A 114 -0.58 -10.15 1.13
N ARG A 115 -0.64 -11.04 2.12
CA ARG A 115 -0.28 -10.74 3.51
C ARG A 115 1.17 -10.27 3.63
N LEU A 116 2.10 -10.93 2.96
CA LEU A 116 3.50 -10.51 2.94
C LEU A 116 3.64 -9.11 2.31
N ALA A 117 3.04 -8.88 1.14
CA ALA A 117 3.08 -7.58 0.46
C ALA A 117 2.50 -6.46 1.34
N LEU A 118 1.40 -6.71 2.05
CA LEU A 118 0.79 -5.75 2.98
C LEU A 118 1.72 -5.41 4.15
N ASN A 119 2.37 -6.41 4.75
CA ASN A 119 3.31 -6.22 5.86
C ASN A 119 4.55 -5.44 5.44
N GLU A 120 5.11 -5.76 4.28
CA GLU A 120 6.30 -5.07 3.75
C GLU A 120 5.96 -3.64 3.32
N PHE A 121 4.79 -3.42 2.70
CA PHE A 121 4.32 -2.08 2.37
C PHE A 121 4.08 -1.26 3.64
N TYR A 122 3.48 -1.83 4.69
CA TYR A 122 3.33 -1.16 5.98
C TYR A 122 4.69 -0.75 6.57
N SER A 123 5.67 -1.64 6.57
CA SER A 123 7.03 -1.37 7.04
C SER A 123 7.71 -0.25 6.25
N LEU A 124 7.50 -0.20 4.93
CA LEU A 124 7.96 0.90 4.08
C LEU A 124 7.31 2.23 4.48
N ILE A 125 5.98 2.28 4.62
CA ILE A 125 5.29 3.52 5.00
C ILE A 125 5.71 4.01 6.39
N MET A 126 5.92 3.10 7.35
CA MET A 126 6.46 3.45 8.67
C MET A 126 7.87 4.05 8.57
N SER A 127 8.74 3.48 7.73
CA SER A 127 10.10 3.98 7.51
C SER A 127 10.10 5.35 6.83
N VAL A 128 9.23 5.54 5.84
CA VAL A 128 9.03 6.84 5.18
C VAL A 128 8.50 7.87 6.16
N HIS A 129 7.45 7.56 6.93
CA HIS A 129 6.89 8.47 7.94
C HIS A 129 7.96 8.91 8.95
N LYS A 130 8.79 7.98 9.41
CA LYS A 130 9.93 8.30 10.27
C LYS A 130 10.94 9.22 9.57
N ALA A 131 11.29 8.94 8.31
CA ALA A 131 12.25 9.74 7.56
C ALA A 131 11.77 11.17 7.23
N LEU A 132 10.45 11.39 7.17
CA LEU A 132 9.85 12.72 6.97
C LEU A 132 9.78 13.55 8.26
N ASN A 133 9.70 12.90 9.41
CA ASN A 133 9.52 13.54 10.72
C ASN A 133 10.82 13.64 11.55
N HIS A 134 11.97 13.28 10.99
CA HIS A 134 13.32 13.38 11.58
C HIS A 134 14.32 14.00 10.59
#